data_AF-A0A9Q0R5Q5-F1
#
_entry.id   AF-A0A9Q0R5Q5-F1
#
_cell.length_a   1.000
_cell.length_b   1.000
_cell.length_c   1.000
_cell.angle_alpha   90.00
_cell.angle_beta   90.00
_cell.angle_gamma   90.00
#
_symmetry.space_group_name_H-M   'P 1'
#
loop_
_entity.id
_entity.type
_entity.pdbx_description
1 polymer ?
#
loop_
_entity_poly.entity_id
_entity_poly.type
_entity_poly.pdbx_seq_one_letter_code
_entity_poly.pdbx_strand_id
1 'polypeptide(L)'
;MNWKHLRTFCKIFVGIVTGESITMIVLLIVYLTTTSEQNLEEGHIKFYTTIYIATTITVAIFAFLIVIYQNIFQLFTFAIAHVLLTSYMLYDFLTSTAKIRFGFLFLILICDALYIYTLWRIYFEVKWDFWQRAGTSSRMQTLYKLWSIFLNILQVNCMLDFILDLSSCALLFSFHSFGTYLDIFGMILVFIWFWVGYSAYKYEYPKRIYFFFGLSVLQPTWTIIKWAGFDIEGKNNSKYNTGPYNTYRGIAIVSLIARIAAIVFALIGFLHFGEGLKDRLLEKYMDENTFLTDPQIENTGIQNSDGDDDEDDDETSTEDF
;
A
#
# COMPACT_ATOMS: atom_id res chain seq x y z
N MET A 1 -9.70 -4.72 -13.01
CA MET A 1 -10.43 -3.43 -13.06
C MET A 1 -9.94 -2.62 -14.26
N ASN A 2 -10.84 -2.28 -15.18
CA ASN A 2 -10.50 -1.60 -16.43
C ASN A 2 -10.37 -0.08 -16.19
N TRP A 3 -9.22 0.53 -16.52
CA TRP A 3 -8.92 1.96 -16.23
C TRP A 3 -9.98 2.93 -16.79
N LYS A 4 -10.69 2.52 -17.84
CA LYS A 4 -11.80 3.28 -18.44
C LYS A 4 -12.98 3.49 -17.47
N HIS A 5 -13.30 2.50 -16.63
CA HIS A 5 -14.41 2.56 -15.66
C HIS A 5 -14.06 3.23 -14.33
N LEU A 6 -12.80 3.67 -14.16
CA LEU A 6 -12.42 4.39 -12.95
C LEU A 6 -13.10 5.78 -12.93
N ARG A 7 -13.74 6.11 -11.80
CA ARG A 7 -14.44 7.40 -11.61
C ARG A 7 -13.48 8.57 -11.81
N THR A 8 -13.99 9.67 -12.37
CA THR A 8 -13.20 10.85 -12.75
C THR A 8 -12.35 11.40 -11.60
N PHE A 9 -12.87 11.41 -10.37
CA PHE A 9 -12.14 11.89 -9.20
C PHE A 9 -10.95 11.00 -8.81
N CYS A 10 -11.06 9.68 -8.96
CA CYS A 10 -9.94 8.76 -8.71
C CYS A 10 -8.83 8.95 -9.76
N LYS A 11 -9.19 9.22 -11.03
CA LYS A 11 -8.22 9.55 -12.09
C LYS A 11 -7.49 10.86 -11.79
N ILE A 12 -8.23 11.89 -11.36
CA ILE A 12 -7.65 13.20 -10.98
C ILE A 12 -6.70 13.04 -9.79
N PHE A 13 -7.12 12.34 -8.74
CA PHE A 13 -6.29 12.08 -7.55
C PHE A 13 -4.98 11.39 -7.92
N VAL A 14 -5.03 10.30 -8.68
CA VAL A 14 -3.83 9.59 -9.12
C VAL A 14 -2.96 10.47 -10.01
N GLY A 15 -3.56 11.27 -10.90
CA GLY A 15 -2.83 12.21 -11.74
C GLY A 15 -2.05 13.24 -10.92
N ILE A 16 -2.67 13.82 -9.89
CA ILE A 16 -2.03 14.78 -8.98
C ILE A 16 -0.87 14.09 -8.23
N VAL A 17 -1.11 12.93 -7.60
CA VAL A 17 -0.07 12.19 -6.87
C VAL A 17 1.10 11.83 -7.76
N THR A 18 0.82 11.36 -8.97
CA THR A 18 1.87 10.97 -9.94
C THR A 18 2.67 12.20 -10.37
N GLY A 19 2.00 13.31 -10.69
CA GLY A 19 2.66 14.55 -11.11
C GLY A 19 3.57 15.13 -10.03
N GLU A 20 3.09 15.17 -8.78
CA GLU A 20 3.90 15.61 -7.64
C GLU A 20 5.08 14.67 -7.41
N SER A 21 4.84 13.35 -7.39
CA SER A 21 5.88 12.35 -7.13
C SER A 21 7.00 12.41 -8.17
N ILE A 22 6.65 12.52 -9.46
CA ILE A 22 7.64 12.67 -10.55
C ILE A 22 8.42 13.97 -10.36
N THR A 23 7.73 15.09 -10.08
CA THR A 23 8.38 16.40 -9.89
C THR A 23 9.37 16.34 -8.73
N MET A 24 8.97 15.77 -7.60
CA MET A 24 9.83 15.62 -6.42
C MET A 24 11.04 14.73 -6.70
N ILE A 25 10.84 13.59 -7.37
CA ILE A 25 11.94 12.68 -7.74
C ILE A 25 12.93 13.37 -8.68
N VAL A 26 12.46 14.07 -9.72
CA VAL A 26 13.33 14.80 -10.65
C VAL A 26 14.12 15.87 -9.93
N LEU A 27 13.49 16.65 -9.05
CA LEU A 27 14.17 17.69 -8.27
C LEU A 27 15.25 17.11 -7.34
N LEU A 28 14.98 15.98 -6.70
CA LEU A 28 15.94 15.32 -5.82
C LEU A 28 17.11 14.71 -6.59
N ILE A 29 16.86 14.16 -7.78
CA ILE A 29 17.93 13.70 -8.68
C ILE A 29 18.78 14.88 -9.12
N VAL A 30 18.16 15.99 -9.56
CA VAL A 30 18.88 17.21 -9.92
C VAL A 30 19.72 17.70 -8.74
N TYR A 31 19.14 17.79 -7.54
CA TYR A 31 19.84 18.16 -6.31
C TYR A 31 21.05 17.25 -6.06
N LEU A 32 20.90 15.93 -6.14
CA LEU A 32 22.02 14.98 -6.01
C LEU A 32 23.13 15.24 -7.04
N THR A 33 22.77 15.50 -8.29
CA THR A 33 23.75 15.73 -9.37
C THR A 33 24.46 17.08 -9.24
N THR A 34 23.80 18.11 -8.67
CA THR A 34 24.37 19.46 -8.52
C THR A 34 25.19 19.64 -7.25
N THR A 35 25.02 18.79 -6.23
CA THR A 35 25.73 18.91 -4.93
C THR A 35 27.07 18.17 -4.92
N SER A 36 27.63 17.88 -6.10
CA SER A 36 28.95 17.27 -6.26
C SER A 36 30.06 18.29 -5.99
N GLU A 37 30.55 18.36 -4.75
CA GLU A 37 31.98 18.55 -4.42
C GLU A 37 32.26 18.43 -2.91
N GLN A 38 32.92 17.33 -2.53
CA GLN A 38 33.75 17.07 -1.33
C GLN A 38 33.11 16.83 0.07
N ASN A 39 33.57 15.73 0.69
CA ASN A 39 33.52 15.32 2.12
C ASN A 39 32.33 14.47 2.63
N LEU A 40 32.52 13.93 3.85
CA LEU A 40 31.68 13.00 4.63
C LEU A 40 30.16 13.27 4.59
N GLU A 41 29.78 14.52 4.33
CA GLU A 41 28.42 14.98 4.11
C GLU A 41 27.74 14.27 2.92
N GLU A 42 28.50 13.79 1.94
CA GLU A 42 27.99 13.09 0.76
C GLU A 42 27.24 11.79 1.13
N GLY A 43 27.71 11.04 2.14
CA GLY A 43 27.03 9.82 2.60
C GLY A 43 25.70 10.12 3.30
N HIS A 44 25.64 11.22 4.05
CA HIS A 44 24.42 11.67 4.71
C HIS A 44 23.39 12.16 3.68
N ILE A 45 23.82 12.98 2.72
CA ILE A 45 22.96 13.50 1.64
C ILE A 45 22.38 12.34 0.83
N LYS A 46 23.21 11.38 0.40
CA LYS A 46 22.76 10.18 -0.34
C LYS A 46 21.74 9.36 0.45
N PHE A 47 21.96 9.16 1.75
CA PHE A 47 21.01 8.44 2.62
C PHE A 47 19.66 9.14 2.72
N TYR A 48 19.64 10.43 3.08
CA TYR A 48 18.39 11.18 3.23
C TYR A 48 17.65 11.32 1.90
N THR A 49 18.35 11.55 0.79
CA THR A 49 17.71 11.57 -0.53
C THR A 49 17.16 10.22 -0.94
N THR A 50 17.86 9.11 -0.64
CA THR A 50 17.37 7.76 -0.94
C THR A 50 16.09 7.45 -0.16
N ILE A 51 16.06 7.75 1.15
CA ILE A 51 14.86 7.63 1.97
C ILE A 51 13.72 8.46 1.39
N TYR A 52 14.01 9.69 0.99
CA TYR A 52 12.98 10.58 0.46
C TYR A 52 12.39 10.06 -0.84
N ILE A 53 13.22 9.67 -1.81
CA ILE A 53 12.77 9.06 -3.08
C ILE A 53 11.94 7.81 -2.81
N ALA A 54 12.43 6.91 -1.95
CA ALA A 54 11.72 5.68 -1.63
C ALA A 54 10.37 5.94 -0.93
N THR A 55 10.32 6.95 -0.04
CA THR A 55 9.09 7.37 0.63
C THR A 55 8.10 7.99 -0.35
N THR A 56 8.55 8.86 -1.26
CA THR A 56 7.71 9.44 -2.32
C THR A 56 7.11 8.35 -3.23
N ILE A 57 7.93 7.38 -3.67
CA ILE A 57 7.45 6.24 -4.45
C ILE A 57 6.42 5.42 -3.65
N THR A 58 6.68 5.20 -2.36
CA THR A 58 5.77 4.47 -1.48
C THR A 58 4.42 5.17 -1.35
N VAL A 59 4.42 6.48 -1.08
CA VAL A 59 3.20 7.31 -1.01
C VAL A 59 2.43 7.25 -2.32
N ALA A 60 3.12 7.34 -3.46
CA ALA A 60 2.50 7.19 -4.78
C ALA A 60 1.83 5.81 -4.93
N ILE A 61 2.54 4.72 -4.62
CA ILE A 61 1.98 3.37 -4.66
C ILE A 61 0.73 3.29 -3.79
N PHE A 62 0.75 3.79 -2.55
CA PHE A 62 -0.44 3.80 -1.68
C PHE A 62 -1.62 4.56 -2.30
N ALA A 63 -1.39 5.68 -2.98
CA ALA A 63 -2.45 6.38 -3.71
C ALA A 63 -3.09 5.52 -4.80
N PHE A 64 -2.28 4.81 -5.59
CA PHE A 64 -2.79 3.86 -6.58
C PHE A 64 -3.56 2.71 -5.91
N LEU A 65 -3.04 2.18 -4.79
CA LEU A 65 -3.66 1.08 -4.07
C LEU A 65 -5.00 1.46 -3.44
N ILE A 66 -5.14 2.68 -2.91
CA ILE A 66 -6.42 3.23 -2.43
C ILE A 66 -7.48 3.15 -3.52
N VAL A 67 -7.11 3.56 -4.73
CA VAL A 67 -8.02 3.60 -5.88
C VAL A 67 -8.39 2.20 -6.36
N ILE A 68 -7.43 1.27 -6.40
CA ILE A 68 -7.64 -0.11 -6.86
C ILE A 68 -8.44 -0.92 -5.83
N TYR A 69 -8.04 -0.88 -4.57
CA TYR A 69 -8.61 -1.74 -3.53
C TYR A 69 -9.80 -1.11 -2.81
N GLN A 70 -9.96 0.21 -2.92
CA GLN A 70 -10.99 0.98 -2.22
C GLN A 70 -10.97 0.66 -0.72
N ASN A 71 -9.79 0.80 -0.10
CA ASN A 71 -9.59 0.50 1.31
C ASN A 71 -9.47 1.80 2.11
N ILE A 72 -10.41 2.01 3.03
CA ILE A 72 -10.47 3.20 3.89
C ILE A 72 -9.24 3.32 4.81
N PHE A 73 -8.66 2.20 5.24
CA PHE A 73 -7.47 2.22 6.09
C PHE A 73 -6.22 2.66 5.31
N GLN A 74 -6.11 2.27 4.04
CA GLN A 74 -5.03 2.76 3.17
C GLN A 74 -5.15 4.28 2.96
N LEU A 75 -6.37 4.81 2.86
CA LEU A 75 -6.63 6.26 2.76
C LEU A 75 -6.10 7.00 3.99
N PHE A 76 -6.37 6.49 5.19
CA PHE A 76 -5.84 7.07 6.44
C PHE A 76 -4.32 6.99 6.52
N THR A 77 -3.74 5.85 6.16
CA THR A 77 -2.28 5.67 6.12
C THR A 77 -1.62 6.64 5.14
N PHE A 78 -2.19 6.80 3.95
CA PHE A 78 -1.72 7.79 2.98
C PHE A 78 -1.80 9.21 3.55
N ALA A 79 -2.94 9.61 4.13
CA ALA A 79 -3.10 10.95 4.69
C ALA A 79 -2.08 11.25 5.80
N ILE A 80 -1.85 10.29 6.70
CA ILE A 80 -0.83 10.43 7.77
C ILE A 80 0.57 10.52 7.17
N ALA A 81 0.92 9.64 6.22
CA ALA A 81 2.23 9.63 5.58
C ALA A 81 2.49 10.93 4.81
N HIS A 82 1.48 11.44 4.10
CA HIS A 82 1.54 12.69 3.36
C HIS A 82 1.75 13.88 4.30
N VAL A 83 0.98 13.97 5.39
CA VAL A 83 1.15 15.04 6.40
C VAL A 83 2.56 15.00 7.02
N LEU A 84 3.08 13.83 7.35
CA LEU A 84 4.44 13.69 7.88
C LEU A 84 5.51 14.13 6.86
N LEU A 85 5.34 13.74 5.59
CA LEU A 85 6.24 14.12 4.50
C LEU A 85 6.25 15.64 4.30
N THR A 86 5.07 16.25 4.20
CA THR A 86 4.90 17.70 4.10
C THR A 86 5.50 18.42 5.32
N SER A 87 5.26 17.92 6.54
CA SER A 87 5.79 18.54 7.76
C SER A 87 7.32 18.52 7.81
N TYR A 88 7.93 17.42 7.35
CA TYR A 88 9.38 17.32 7.24
C TYR A 88 9.94 18.30 6.19
N MET A 89 9.29 18.39 5.03
CA MET A 89 9.65 19.36 3.99
C MET A 89 9.52 20.81 4.47
N LEU A 90 8.47 21.12 5.23
CA LEU A 90 8.26 22.43 5.83
C LEU A 90 9.36 22.74 6.88
N TYR A 91 9.74 21.77 7.70
CA TYR A 91 10.83 21.92 8.65
C TYR A 91 12.16 22.23 7.93
N ASP A 92 12.54 21.43 6.92
CA ASP A 92 13.77 21.65 6.15
C ASP A 92 13.77 23.01 5.44
N PHE A 93 12.60 23.42 4.94
CA PHE A 93 12.38 24.75 4.38
C PHE A 93 12.64 25.87 5.39
N LEU A 94 12.01 25.81 6.58
CA LEU A 94 12.13 26.85 7.62
C LEU A 94 13.56 26.98 8.15
N THR A 95 14.35 25.92 8.10
CA THR A 95 15.75 25.93 8.53
C THR A 95 16.74 26.40 7.46
N SER A 96 16.32 26.60 6.21
CA SER A 96 17.20 26.92 5.08
C SER A 96 16.96 28.33 4.51
N THR A 97 18.03 29.03 4.12
CA THR A 97 18.00 30.44 3.68
C THR A 97 17.80 30.65 2.16
N ALA A 98 17.51 29.62 1.38
CA ALA A 98 17.45 29.70 -0.08
C ALA A 98 16.09 30.19 -0.66
N LYS A 99 16.10 31.31 -1.39
CA LYS A 99 14.91 31.97 -2.00
C LYS A 99 14.12 31.12 -3.01
N ILE A 100 14.79 30.19 -3.71
CA ILE A 100 14.17 29.29 -4.70
C ILE A 100 13.10 28.40 -4.05
N ARG A 101 13.18 28.17 -2.74
CA ARG A 101 12.27 27.27 -2.01
C ARG A 101 10.87 27.84 -1.75
N PHE A 102 10.65 29.16 -1.84
CA PHE A 102 9.33 29.77 -1.61
C PHE A 102 8.29 29.37 -2.66
N GLY A 103 8.70 29.27 -3.93
CA GLY A 103 7.83 28.79 -5.00
C GLY A 103 7.43 27.32 -4.80
N PHE A 104 8.34 26.51 -4.25
CA PHE A 104 8.10 25.11 -3.92
C PHE A 104 7.15 24.95 -2.74
N LEU A 105 7.29 25.76 -1.68
CA LEU A 105 6.35 25.77 -0.56
C LEU A 105 4.93 26.08 -1.05
N PHE A 106 4.77 27.09 -1.91
CA PHE A 106 3.47 27.47 -2.44
C PHE A 106 2.85 26.36 -3.30
N LEU A 107 3.66 25.69 -4.13
CA LEU A 107 3.22 24.54 -4.92
C LEU A 107 2.75 23.38 -4.02
N ILE A 108 3.51 23.03 -2.99
CA ILE A 108 3.17 21.97 -2.03
C ILE A 108 1.85 22.31 -1.31
N LEU A 109 1.68 23.56 -0.84
CA LEU A 109 0.44 23.98 -0.18
C LEU A 109 -0.79 23.90 -1.11
N ILE A 110 -0.64 24.23 -2.40
CA ILE A 110 -1.71 24.04 -3.39
C ILE A 110 -2.02 22.55 -3.58
N CYS A 111 -0.99 21.71 -3.71
CA CYS A 111 -1.14 20.26 -3.80
C CYS A 111 -1.84 19.69 -2.56
N ASP A 112 -1.48 20.13 -1.35
CA ASP A 112 -2.12 19.73 -0.10
C ASP A 112 -3.59 20.12 -0.04
N ALA A 113 -3.95 21.34 -0.46
CA ALA A 113 -5.34 21.76 -0.54
C ALA A 113 -6.15 20.89 -1.51
N LEU A 114 -5.56 20.57 -2.68
CA LEU A 114 -6.15 19.64 -3.65
C LEU A 114 -6.26 18.22 -3.10
N TYR A 115 -5.30 17.77 -2.28
CA TYR A 115 -5.36 16.47 -1.61
C TYR A 115 -6.46 16.40 -0.59
N ILE A 116 -6.60 17.39 0.28
CA ILE A 116 -7.68 17.41 1.28
C ILE A 116 -9.03 17.30 0.58
N TYR A 117 -9.22 18.04 -0.51
CA TYR A 117 -10.45 17.98 -1.30
C TYR A 117 -10.69 16.61 -1.96
N THR A 118 -9.68 16.06 -2.63
CA THR A 118 -9.80 14.76 -3.34
C THR A 118 -9.93 13.58 -2.37
N LEU A 119 -9.16 13.58 -1.26
CA LEU A 119 -9.26 12.58 -0.19
C LEU A 119 -10.63 12.60 0.47
N TRP A 120 -11.19 13.78 0.73
CA TRP A 120 -12.56 13.91 1.25
C TRP A 120 -13.57 13.24 0.33
N ARG A 121 -13.50 13.50 -0.98
CA ARG A 121 -14.41 12.88 -1.97
C ARG A 121 -14.23 11.37 -2.03
N ILE A 122 -12.99 10.88 -2.09
CA ILE A 122 -12.68 9.45 -2.11
C ILE A 122 -13.16 8.75 -0.83
N TYR A 123 -13.05 9.40 0.33
CA TYR A 123 -13.52 8.85 1.60
C TYR A 123 -15.01 8.47 1.55
N PHE A 124 -15.87 9.36 1.03
CA PHE A 124 -17.30 9.07 0.92
C PHE A 124 -17.60 7.92 -0.05
N GLU A 125 -16.86 7.84 -1.16
CA GLU A 125 -17.02 6.76 -2.14
C GLU A 125 -16.54 5.41 -1.59
N VAL A 126 -15.34 5.37 -1.00
CA VAL A 126 -14.74 4.16 -0.44
C VAL A 126 -15.55 3.64 0.76
N LYS A 127 -16.06 4.54 1.60
CA LYS A 127 -16.94 4.17 2.72
C LYS A 127 -18.19 3.46 2.19
N TRP A 128 -18.82 4.00 1.16
CA TRP A 128 -20.01 3.39 0.55
C TRP A 128 -19.72 1.98 0.02
N ASP A 129 -18.60 1.80 -0.68
CA ASP A 129 -18.21 0.50 -1.23
C ASP A 129 -17.82 -0.52 -0.14
N PHE A 130 -17.25 -0.07 0.99
CA PHE A 130 -17.01 -0.93 2.16
C PHE A 130 -18.32 -1.53 2.70
N TRP A 131 -19.36 -0.70 2.83
CA TRP A 131 -20.68 -1.14 3.29
C TRP A 131 -21.33 -2.13 2.32
N GLN A 132 -21.17 -1.92 1.01
CA GLN A 132 -21.66 -2.87 0.00
C GLN A 132 -20.92 -4.22 0.05
N ARG A 133 -19.59 -4.21 0.22
CA ARG A 133 -18.76 -5.44 0.21
C ARG A 133 -18.94 -6.31 1.46
N ALA A 134 -19.03 -5.68 2.63
CA ALA A 134 -19.15 -6.41 3.88
C ALA A 134 -20.57 -6.96 4.13
N GLY A 135 -21.57 -6.45 3.40
CA GLY A 135 -22.98 -6.77 3.62
C GLY A 135 -23.51 -6.22 4.95
N THR A 136 -24.72 -6.63 5.33
CA THR A 136 -25.39 -6.18 6.55
C THR A 136 -25.02 -6.98 7.81
N SER A 137 -24.40 -8.15 7.67
CA SER A 137 -24.03 -8.96 8.84
C SER A 137 -22.83 -8.37 9.58
N SER A 138 -23.00 -8.10 10.89
CA SER A 138 -21.94 -7.55 11.77
C SER A 138 -20.67 -8.43 11.78
N ARG A 139 -20.84 -9.74 11.65
CA ARG A 139 -19.72 -10.70 11.60
C ARG A 139 -18.83 -10.52 10.37
N MET A 140 -19.40 -10.44 9.15
CA MET A 140 -18.60 -10.22 7.94
C MET A 140 -17.96 -8.85 7.87
N GLN A 141 -18.63 -7.82 8.40
CA GLN A 141 -18.03 -6.50 8.57
C GLN A 141 -16.78 -6.58 9.44
N THR A 142 -16.81 -7.39 10.50
CA THR A 142 -15.66 -7.58 11.39
C THR A 142 -14.51 -8.31 10.69
N LEU A 143 -14.78 -9.41 9.99
CA LEU A 143 -13.75 -10.17 9.26
C LEU A 143 -13.11 -9.36 8.13
N TYR A 144 -13.93 -8.62 7.36
CA TYR A 144 -13.43 -7.76 6.29
C TYR A 144 -12.63 -6.57 6.83
N LYS A 145 -13.05 -5.99 7.96
CA LYS A 145 -12.28 -4.95 8.67
C LYS A 145 -10.94 -5.49 9.13
N LEU A 146 -10.90 -6.69 9.70
CA LEU A 146 -9.66 -7.31 10.19
C LEU A 146 -8.70 -7.61 9.04
N TRP A 147 -9.21 -8.15 7.93
CA TRP A 147 -8.45 -8.31 6.69
C TRP A 147 -7.89 -6.98 6.17
N SER A 148 -8.72 -5.95 6.12
CA SER A 148 -8.33 -4.63 5.58
C SER A 148 -7.24 -3.96 6.44
N ILE A 149 -7.33 -4.12 7.77
CA ILE A 149 -6.30 -3.66 8.71
C ILE A 149 -5.02 -4.47 8.54
N PHE A 150 -5.11 -5.80 8.54
CA PHE A 150 -3.97 -6.69 8.35
C PHE A 150 -3.23 -6.38 7.06
N LEU A 151 -3.93 -6.28 5.94
CA LEU A 151 -3.36 -5.96 4.64
C LEU A 151 -2.64 -4.61 4.64
N ASN A 152 -3.24 -3.60 5.27
CA ASN A 152 -2.63 -2.27 5.35
C ASN A 152 -1.34 -2.29 6.19
N ILE A 153 -1.35 -2.95 7.34
CA ILE A 153 -0.15 -3.12 8.18
C ILE A 153 0.93 -3.90 7.42
N LEU A 154 0.54 -4.96 6.70
CA LEU A 154 1.43 -5.78 5.88
C LEU A 154 2.13 -4.96 4.79
N GLN A 155 1.38 -4.07 4.11
CA GLN A 155 1.93 -3.17 3.09
C GLN A 155 2.87 -2.13 3.70
N VAL A 156 2.47 -1.48 4.79
CA VAL A 156 3.31 -0.48 5.48
C VAL A 156 4.62 -1.11 5.95
N ASN A 157 4.54 -2.29 6.57
CA ASN A 157 5.72 -2.99 7.06
C ASN A 157 6.65 -3.43 5.92
N CYS A 158 6.09 -3.98 4.83
CA CYS A 158 6.85 -4.32 3.63
C CYS A 158 7.63 -3.11 3.08
N MET A 159 7.02 -1.93 3.05
CA MET A 159 7.68 -0.71 2.56
C MET A 159 8.74 -0.20 3.53
N LEU A 160 8.48 -0.25 4.84
CA LEU A 160 9.47 0.12 5.86
C LEU A 160 10.72 -0.76 5.80
N ASP A 161 10.56 -2.08 5.69
CA ASP A 161 11.70 -2.99 5.56
C ASP A 161 12.47 -2.77 4.26
N PHE A 162 11.75 -2.56 3.15
CA PHE A 162 12.39 -2.23 1.87
C PHE A 162 13.21 -0.93 1.97
N ILE A 163 12.64 0.12 2.58
CA ILE A 163 13.35 1.39 2.82
C ILE A 163 14.56 1.15 3.72
N LEU A 164 14.44 0.34 4.78
CA LEU A 164 15.56 0.03 5.68
C LEU A 164 16.71 -0.66 4.94
N ASP A 165 16.41 -1.71 4.18
CA ASP A 165 17.43 -2.45 3.44
C ASP A 165 18.04 -1.57 2.33
N LEU A 166 17.26 -0.70 1.68
CA LEU A 166 17.76 0.24 0.68
C LEU A 166 18.67 1.31 1.30
N SER A 167 18.27 1.83 2.45
CA SER A 167 19.03 2.84 3.19
C SER A 167 20.32 2.25 3.78
N SER A 168 20.26 0.98 4.18
CA SER A 168 21.43 0.18 4.58
C SER A 168 22.42 0.05 3.43
N CYS A 169 21.96 -0.31 2.22
CA CYS A 169 22.80 -0.31 1.02
C CYS A 169 23.43 1.07 0.74
N ALA A 170 22.66 2.14 0.85
CA ALA A 170 23.14 3.51 0.62
C ALA A 170 24.22 3.96 1.63
N LEU A 171 24.14 3.51 2.89
CA LEU A 171 25.14 3.78 3.94
C LEU A 171 26.35 2.83 3.88
N LEU A 172 26.14 1.56 3.54
CA LEU A 172 27.12 0.47 3.67
C LEU A 172 27.99 0.23 2.45
N PHE A 173 27.83 1.00 1.36
CA PHE A 173 28.71 0.92 0.18
C PHE A 173 30.21 1.07 0.49
N SER A 174 30.57 1.49 1.70
CA SER A 174 31.95 1.80 2.09
C SER A 174 32.70 0.67 2.81
N PHE A 175 32.07 -0.42 3.30
CA PHE A 175 32.79 -1.32 4.23
C PHE A 175 32.71 -2.84 4.00
N HIS A 176 31.59 -3.47 3.62
CA HIS A 176 31.55 -4.95 3.50
C HIS A 176 30.66 -5.46 2.35
N SER A 177 31.29 -6.06 1.33
CA SER A 177 30.61 -6.64 0.16
C SER A 177 29.55 -7.69 0.52
N PHE A 178 29.78 -8.48 1.58
CA PHE A 178 28.83 -9.52 2.02
C PHE A 178 27.53 -8.97 2.60
N GLY A 179 27.58 -7.87 3.36
CA GLY A 179 26.40 -7.24 3.97
C GLY A 179 25.43 -6.69 2.92
N THR A 180 25.96 -6.10 1.84
CA THR A 180 25.16 -5.59 0.72
C THR A 180 24.41 -6.70 -0.01
N TYR A 181 25.02 -7.88 -0.21
CA TYR A 181 24.31 -9.01 -0.81
C TYR A 181 23.16 -9.51 0.07
N LEU A 182 23.35 -9.52 1.40
CA LEU A 182 22.29 -9.88 2.34
C LEU A 182 21.16 -8.85 2.36
N ASP A 183 21.45 -7.56 2.21
CA ASP A 183 20.42 -6.53 2.12
C ASP A 183 19.61 -6.64 0.81
N ILE A 184 20.27 -6.89 -0.32
CA ILE A 184 19.58 -7.15 -1.61
C ILE A 184 18.70 -8.41 -1.50
N PHE A 185 19.21 -9.47 -0.89
CA PHE A 185 18.42 -10.68 -0.64
C PHE A 185 17.26 -10.41 0.32
N GLY A 186 17.49 -9.59 1.35
CA GLY A 186 16.48 -9.11 2.29
C GLY A 186 15.32 -8.41 1.59
N MET A 187 15.60 -7.51 0.64
CA MET A 187 14.57 -6.85 -0.16
C MET A 187 13.68 -7.87 -0.90
N ILE A 188 14.27 -8.88 -1.52
CA ILE A 188 13.51 -9.94 -2.20
C ILE A 188 12.65 -10.71 -1.19
N LEU A 189 13.23 -11.06 -0.04
CA LEU A 189 12.56 -11.81 1.01
C LEU A 189 11.38 -11.03 1.62
N VAL A 190 11.46 -9.71 1.71
CA VAL A 190 10.37 -8.83 2.15
C VAL A 190 9.15 -8.96 1.21
N PHE A 191 9.36 -8.98 -0.11
CA PHE A 191 8.28 -9.20 -1.07
C PHE A 191 7.69 -10.61 -0.98
N ILE A 192 8.53 -11.64 -0.79
CA ILE A 192 8.07 -13.02 -0.57
C ILE A 192 7.21 -13.09 0.69
N TRP A 193 7.68 -12.51 1.80
CA TRP A 193 6.95 -12.45 3.07
C TRP A 193 5.58 -11.77 2.90
N PHE A 194 5.55 -10.61 2.22
CA PHE A 194 4.32 -9.89 1.92
C PHE A 194 3.34 -10.77 1.14
N TRP A 195 3.81 -11.41 0.06
CA TRP A 195 2.98 -12.24 -0.79
C TRP A 195 2.43 -13.47 -0.06
N VAL A 196 3.28 -14.13 0.74
CA VAL A 196 2.87 -15.27 1.55
C VAL A 196 1.81 -14.84 2.55
N GLY A 197 2.01 -13.74 3.28
CA GLY A 197 1.04 -13.21 4.25
C GLY A 197 -0.29 -12.83 3.61
N TYR A 198 -0.25 -12.09 2.50
CA TYR A 198 -1.42 -11.73 1.70
C TYR A 198 -2.21 -12.97 1.28
N SER A 199 -1.54 -13.95 0.66
CA SER A 199 -2.23 -15.13 0.15
C SER A 199 -2.72 -16.06 1.27
N ALA A 200 -1.96 -16.18 2.37
CA ALA A 200 -2.32 -17.02 3.50
C ALA A 200 -3.66 -16.59 4.10
N TYR A 201 -3.82 -15.27 4.31
CA TYR A 201 -5.00 -14.71 4.91
C TYR A 201 -6.15 -14.62 3.90
N LYS A 202 -5.91 -14.15 2.67
CA LYS A 202 -6.95 -14.04 1.63
C LYS A 202 -7.65 -15.35 1.34
N TYR A 203 -6.88 -16.43 1.26
CA TYR A 203 -7.39 -17.75 0.90
C TYR A 203 -7.56 -18.68 2.10
N GLU A 204 -7.37 -18.16 3.32
CA GLU A 204 -7.48 -18.91 4.57
C GLU A 204 -6.67 -20.22 4.56
N TYR A 205 -5.44 -20.21 4.04
CA TYR A 205 -4.58 -21.40 3.95
C TYR A 205 -3.68 -21.55 5.20
N PRO A 206 -3.92 -22.54 6.08
CA PRO A 206 -3.17 -22.67 7.34
C PRO A 206 -1.67 -22.90 7.14
N LYS A 207 -1.29 -23.76 6.19
CA LYS A 207 0.13 -24.03 5.90
C LYS A 207 0.90 -22.76 5.52
N ARG A 208 0.26 -21.84 4.78
CA ARG A 208 0.88 -20.58 4.37
C ARG A 208 1.01 -19.61 5.53
N ILE A 209 0.10 -19.63 6.50
CA ILE A 209 0.22 -18.76 7.68
C ILE A 209 1.33 -19.21 8.62
N TYR A 210 1.54 -20.52 8.77
CA TYR A 210 2.71 -21.03 9.51
C TYR A 210 4.02 -20.62 8.83
N PHE A 211 4.08 -20.72 7.50
CA PHE A 211 5.25 -20.26 6.74
C PHE A 211 5.45 -18.74 6.88
N PHE A 212 4.37 -17.96 6.85
CA PHE A 212 4.40 -16.53 7.13
C PHE A 212 4.99 -16.21 8.52
N PHE A 213 4.57 -16.91 9.57
CA PHE A 213 5.13 -16.71 10.90
C PHE A 213 6.62 -17.04 10.97
N GLY A 214 7.06 -18.12 10.30
CA GLY A 214 8.49 -18.45 10.20
C GLY A 214 9.30 -17.35 9.49
N LEU A 215 8.81 -16.87 8.34
CA LEU A 215 9.47 -15.78 7.60
C LEU A 215 9.47 -14.46 8.38
N SER A 216 8.47 -14.23 9.24
CA SER A 216 8.33 -12.99 10.02
C SER A 216 9.47 -12.74 11.00
N VAL A 217 10.30 -13.75 11.29
CA VAL A 217 11.45 -13.64 12.21
C VAL A 217 12.73 -13.23 11.47
N LEU A 218 12.90 -13.66 10.21
CA LEU A 218 14.17 -13.56 9.49
C LEU A 218 14.66 -12.11 9.32
N GLN A 219 13.81 -11.24 8.78
CA GLN A 219 14.20 -9.84 8.56
C GLN A 219 14.44 -9.14 9.91
N PRO A 220 13.54 -9.18 10.91
CA PRO A 220 13.81 -8.59 12.22
C PRO A 220 15.13 -9.03 12.84
N THR A 221 15.49 -10.32 12.75
CA THR A 221 16.78 -10.83 13.22
C THR A 221 17.94 -10.18 12.47
N TRP A 222 17.87 -10.07 11.14
CA TRP A 222 18.89 -9.37 10.35
C TRP A 222 19.02 -7.89 10.74
N THR A 223 17.90 -7.20 10.92
CA THR A 223 17.87 -5.79 11.37
C THR A 223 18.53 -5.62 12.74
N ILE A 224 18.28 -6.53 13.69
CA ILE A 224 18.92 -6.52 15.02
C ILE A 224 20.42 -6.79 14.92
N ILE A 225 20.84 -7.76 14.10
CA ILE A 225 22.27 -8.05 13.87
C ILE A 225 22.99 -6.83 13.27
N LYS A 226 22.40 -6.20 12.25
CA LYS A 226 22.93 -4.97 11.66
C LYS A 226 23.08 -3.87 12.70
N TRP A 227 22.04 -3.64 13.50
CA TRP A 227 22.08 -2.65 14.57
C TRP A 227 23.21 -2.95 15.57
N ALA A 228 23.33 -4.19 16.06
CA ALA A 228 24.43 -4.57 16.95
C ALA A 228 25.82 -4.34 16.31
N GLY A 229 25.97 -4.65 15.02
CA GLY A 229 27.20 -4.36 14.27
C GLY A 229 27.52 -2.86 14.20
N PHE A 230 26.52 -2.03 13.89
CA PHE A 230 26.67 -0.57 13.86
C PHE A 230 27.02 0.02 15.23
N ASP A 231 26.46 -0.49 16.33
CA ASP A 231 26.79 -0.01 17.68
C ASP A 231 28.23 -0.39 18.09
N ILE A 232 28.73 -1.53 17.64
CA ILE A 232 30.11 -1.99 17.90
C ILE A 232 31.11 -1.17 17.08
N GLU A 233 30.85 -0.96 15.80
CA GLU A 233 31.72 -0.19 14.91
C GLU A 233 31.63 1.32 15.13
N GLY A 234 30.44 1.84 15.43
CA GLY A 234 30.18 3.26 15.68
C GLY A 234 30.81 3.79 16.96
N LYS A 235 31.05 2.92 17.95
CA LYS A 235 31.88 3.27 19.12
C LYS A 235 33.35 3.48 18.78
N ASN A 236 33.83 2.88 17.69
CA ASN A 236 35.23 2.95 17.26
C ASN A 236 35.47 3.91 16.08
N ASN A 237 34.43 4.36 15.38
CA ASN A 237 34.53 5.26 14.23
C ASN A 237 33.60 6.49 14.37
N SER A 238 34.20 7.68 14.47
CA SER A 238 33.49 8.97 14.57
C SER A 238 32.57 9.28 13.37
N LYS A 239 32.75 8.58 12.24
CA LYS A 239 31.91 8.71 11.03
C LYS A 239 30.46 8.25 11.22
N TYR A 240 30.18 7.39 12.20
CA TYR A 240 28.85 6.81 12.44
C TYR A 240 28.12 7.42 13.64
N ASN A 241 28.76 8.35 14.35
CA ASN A 241 28.21 8.97 15.56
C ASN A 241 27.23 10.12 15.23
N THR A 242 26.70 10.17 14.01
CA THR A 242 25.97 11.30 13.42
C THR A 242 24.53 10.92 12.99
N GLY A 243 23.71 11.95 12.76
CA GLY A 243 22.25 11.92 12.56
C GLY A 243 21.63 10.75 11.75
N PRO A 244 22.21 10.26 10.63
CA PRO A 244 21.61 9.18 9.84
C PRO A 244 21.38 7.89 10.61
N TYR A 245 22.25 7.58 11.58
CA TYR A 245 22.12 6.40 12.41
C TYR A 245 20.86 6.43 13.27
N ASN A 246 20.56 7.59 13.88
CA ASN A 246 19.36 7.76 14.70
C ASN A 246 18.08 7.67 13.85
N THR A 247 18.10 8.21 12.63
CA THR A 247 16.99 8.05 11.68
C THR A 247 16.80 6.59 11.28
N TYR A 248 17.87 5.90 10.89
CA TYR A 248 17.83 4.47 10.56
C TYR A 248 17.27 3.63 11.72
N ARG A 249 17.75 3.88 12.93
CA ARG A 249 17.27 3.22 14.15
C ARG A 249 15.78 3.50 14.41
N GLY A 250 15.33 4.73 14.22
CA GLY A 250 13.91 5.10 14.34
C GLY A 250 13.04 4.30 13.38
N ILE A 251 13.42 4.23 12.10
CA ILE A 251 12.69 3.44 11.09
C ILE A 251 12.71 1.95 11.45
N ALA A 252 13.83 1.42 11.94
CA ALA A 252 13.96 0.02 12.36
C ALA A 252 12.99 -0.33 13.50
N ILE A 253 12.89 0.52 14.52
CA ILE A 253 11.94 0.35 15.63
C ILE A 253 10.49 0.37 15.12
N VAL A 254 10.15 1.36 14.27
CA VAL A 254 8.80 1.46 13.70
C VAL A 254 8.47 0.22 12.84
N SER A 255 9.44 -0.29 12.07
CA SER A 255 9.26 -1.51 11.30
C SER A 255 9.04 -2.74 12.20
N LEU A 256 9.81 -2.89 13.28
CA LEU A 256 9.61 -3.97 14.25
C LEU A 256 8.21 -3.93 14.89
N ILE A 257 7.74 -2.74 15.27
CA ILE A 257 6.38 -2.56 15.81
C ILE A 257 5.33 -2.95 14.76
N ALA A 258 5.50 -2.50 13.52
CA ALA A 258 4.59 -2.83 12.43
C ALA A 258 4.58 -4.34 12.14
N ARG A 259 5.73 -5.03 12.23
CA ARG A 259 5.83 -6.48 12.11
C ARG A 259 5.07 -7.19 13.21
N ILE A 260 5.26 -6.78 14.48
CA ILE A 260 4.53 -7.36 15.62
C ILE A 260 3.03 -7.18 15.42
N ALA A 261 2.59 -5.99 15.01
CA ALA A 261 1.19 -5.74 14.71
C ALA A 261 0.68 -6.67 13.58
N ALA A 262 1.45 -6.85 12.50
CA ALA A 262 1.09 -7.76 11.41
C ALA A 262 0.91 -9.20 11.90
N ILE A 263 1.81 -9.70 12.76
CA ILE A 263 1.74 -11.04 13.35
C ILE A 263 0.50 -11.16 14.25
N VAL A 264 0.22 -10.18 15.11
CA VAL A 264 -0.94 -10.18 16.01
C VAL A 264 -2.24 -10.22 15.20
N PHE A 265 -2.38 -9.36 14.19
CA PHE A 265 -3.57 -9.36 13.34
C PHE A 265 -3.69 -10.63 12.49
N ALA A 266 -2.58 -11.19 12.01
CA ALA A 266 -2.57 -12.49 11.33
C ALA A 266 -3.03 -13.62 12.26
N LEU A 267 -2.62 -13.60 13.54
CA LEU A 267 -3.00 -14.60 14.52
C LEU A 267 -4.49 -14.48 14.89
N ILE A 268 -4.99 -13.27 15.10
CA ILE A 268 -6.42 -13.06 15.35
C ILE A 268 -7.23 -13.52 14.13
N GLY A 269 -6.80 -13.18 12.91
CA GLY A 269 -7.46 -13.64 11.69
C GLY A 269 -7.42 -15.16 11.53
N PHE A 270 -6.29 -15.80 11.84
CA PHE A 270 -6.13 -17.25 11.79
C PHE A 270 -7.15 -18.00 12.67
N LEU A 271 -7.46 -17.45 13.85
CA LEU A 271 -8.48 -18.02 14.75
C LEU A 271 -9.89 -18.02 14.16
N HIS A 272 -10.13 -17.22 13.12
CA HIS A 272 -11.42 -17.09 12.43
C HIS A 272 -11.40 -17.67 11.00
N PHE A 273 -10.40 -18.49 10.66
CA PHE A 273 -10.39 -19.19 9.37
C PHE A 273 -11.55 -20.20 9.28
N GLY A 274 -12.14 -20.34 8.09
CA GLY A 274 -13.32 -21.18 7.84
C GLY A 274 -14.66 -20.47 8.07
N GLU A 275 -14.65 -19.18 8.45
CA GLU A 275 -15.86 -18.43 8.74
C GLU A 275 -16.45 -17.67 7.52
N GLY A 276 -15.97 -17.96 6.31
CA GLY A 276 -16.62 -17.57 5.05
C GLY A 276 -16.08 -16.31 4.36
N LEU A 277 -14.95 -15.73 4.81
CA LEU A 277 -14.33 -14.59 4.10
C LEU A 277 -13.88 -15.01 2.70
N LYS A 278 -13.37 -16.25 2.58
CA LYS A 278 -13.06 -16.90 1.31
C LYS A 278 -14.25 -16.94 0.34
N ASP A 279 -15.43 -17.32 0.81
CA ASP A 279 -16.59 -17.56 -0.06
C ASP A 279 -17.17 -16.26 -0.63
N ARG A 280 -17.23 -15.18 0.15
CA ARG A 280 -17.64 -13.85 -0.36
C ARG A 280 -16.61 -13.21 -1.30
N LEU A 281 -15.32 -13.45 -1.07
CA LEU A 281 -14.27 -12.97 -2.00
C LEU A 281 -14.34 -13.71 -3.34
N LEU A 282 -14.76 -14.97 -3.35
CA LEU A 282 -15.00 -15.78 -4.55
C LEU A 282 -16.31 -15.39 -5.27
N GLU A 283 -17.40 -15.18 -4.53
CA GLU A 283 -18.71 -14.79 -5.06
C GLU A 283 -18.64 -13.50 -5.91
N LYS A 284 -17.93 -12.49 -5.42
CA LYS A 284 -17.70 -11.25 -6.21
C LYS A 284 -16.87 -11.49 -7.47
N TYR A 285 -15.90 -12.41 -7.43
CA TYR A 285 -15.10 -12.75 -8.61
C TYR A 285 -15.92 -13.47 -9.69
N MET A 286 -17.01 -14.13 -9.29
CA MET A 286 -17.99 -14.67 -10.23
C MET A 286 -18.88 -13.56 -10.77
N ASP A 287 -19.51 -12.74 -9.92
CA ASP A 287 -20.40 -11.63 -10.35
C ASP A 287 -19.73 -10.63 -11.30
N GLU A 288 -18.45 -10.29 -11.05
CA GLU A 288 -17.68 -9.35 -11.87
C GLU A 288 -17.28 -9.95 -13.25
N ASN A 289 -17.31 -11.30 -13.38
CA ASN A 289 -17.11 -12.01 -14.64
C ASN A 289 -18.43 -12.35 -15.34
N THR A 290 -19.55 -12.55 -14.62
CA THR A 290 -20.88 -12.75 -15.21
C THR A 290 -21.34 -11.52 -15.98
N PHE A 291 -20.97 -10.31 -15.52
CA PHE A 291 -21.20 -9.05 -16.22
C PHE A 291 -20.40 -8.87 -17.53
N LEU A 292 -19.44 -9.74 -17.83
CA LEU A 292 -18.65 -9.72 -19.07
C LEU A 292 -19.10 -10.79 -20.08
N THR A 293 -20.14 -11.58 -19.76
CA THR A 293 -20.65 -12.67 -20.61
C THR A 293 -22.10 -12.52 -21.06
N ASP A 294 -22.71 -11.35 -20.92
CA ASP A 294 -23.96 -11.04 -21.64
C ASP A 294 -23.64 -10.32 -22.96
N PRO A 295 -23.50 -11.01 -24.11
CA PRO A 295 -23.83 -10.38 -25.37
C PRO A 295 -25.34 -10.15 -25.35
N GLN A 296 -25.74 -8.88 -25.32
CA GLN A 296 -27.12 -8.50 -25.60
C GLN A 296 -27.56 -9.14 -26.92
N ILE A 297 -28.40 -10.17 -26.82
CA ILE A 297 -29.26 -10.58 -27.92
C ILE A 297 -30.38 -9.55 -27.97
N GLU A 298 -30.06 -8.40 -28.55
CA GLU A 298 -31.05 -7.42 -28.97
C GLU A 298 -31.59 -7.91 -30.32
N ASN A 299 -32.58 -8.80 -30.27
CA ASN A 299 -33.36 -9.17 -31.46
C ASN A 299 -34.67 -8.38 -31.44
N THR A 300 -34.57 -7.10 -31.78
CA THR A 300 -35.72 -6.23 -32.01
C THR A 300 -36.06 -6.19 -33.49
N GLY A 301 -37.16 -6.87 -33.84
CA GLY A 301 -38.11 -6.38 -34.83
C GLY A 301 -38.15 -7.11 -36.17
N ILE A 302 -39.14 -7.98 -36.34
CA ILE A 302 -40.12 -7.90 -37.45
C ILE A 302 -41.48 -8.33 -36.91
N GLN A 303 -42.45 -7.41 -36.94
CA GLN A 303 -43.89 -7.71 -36.88
C GLN A 303 -44.34 -8.26 -38.24
N ASN A 304 -45.15 -9.33 -38.23
CA ASN A 304 -46.16 -9.71 -39.23
C ASN A 304 -47.03 -10.76 -38.50
N SER A 305 -48.22 -10.39 -38.02
CA SER A 305 -49.53 -10.42 -38.71
C SER A 305 -50.03 -11.84 -39.05
N ASP A 306 -51.27 -12.06 -38.62
CA ASP A 306 -52.30 -12.95 -39.16
C ASP A 306 -52.41 -14.40 -38.62
N GLY A 307 -53.67 -14.76 -38.34
CA GLY A 307 -54.15 -16.12 -38.03
C GLY A 307 -54.64 -16.25 -36.59
N ASP A 308 -55.82 -15.76 -36.22
CA ASP A 308 -57.14 -16.43 -36.37
C ASP A 308 -57.24 -17.81 -35.68
N ASP A 309 -58.40 -17.97 -35.03
CA ASP A 309 -59.06 -19.20 -34.57
C ASP A 309 -58.43 -19.90 -33.35
N ASP A 310 -59.14 -20.43 -32.36
CA ASP A 310 -60.54 -20.44 -31.98
C ASP A 310 -60.59 -21.20 -30.62
N GLU A 311 -61.72 -21.09 -29.93
CA GLU A 311 -62.28 -22.11 -29.02
C GLU A 311 -61.59 -22.43 -27.68
N ASP A 312 -62.23 -21.89 -26.63
CA ASP A 312 -63.08 -22.63 -25.66
C ASP A 312 -62.56 -23.87 -24.89
N ASP A 313 -63.10 -23.91 -23.67
CA ASP A 313 -63.36 -25.06 -22.80
C ASP A 313 -62.32 -25.51 -21.75
N ASP A 314 -62.57 -25.00 -20.54
CA ASP A 314 -63.10 -25.72 -19.38
C ASP A 314 -62.34 -26.87 -18.68
N GLU A 315 -62.62 -26.94 -17.37
CA GLU A 315 -62.56 -28.08 -16.45
C GLU A 315 -61.24 -28.46 -15.73
N THR A 316 -61.17 -27.94 -14.48
CA THR A 316 -61.22 -28.67 -13.19
C THR A 316 -60.36 -29.90 -12.88
N SER A 317 -60.00 -29.94 -11.58
CA SER A 317 -59.90 -31.11 -10.68
C SER A 317 -58.50 -31.75 -10.56
N THR A 318 -57.90 -31.68 -9.35
CA THR A 318 -57.62 -32.81 -8.40
C THR A 318 -56.57 -33.80 -8.93
N GLU A 319 -55.61 -34.35 -8.20
CA GLU A 319 -55.51 -34.70 -6.78
C GLU A 319 -54.05 -35.12 -6.52
N ASP A 320 -53.75 -35.37 -5.24
CA ASP A 320 -52.50 -35.82 -4.64
C ASP A 320 -51.71 -36.93 -5.37
N PHE A 321 -50.38 -36.88 -5.25
CA PHE A 321 -49.54 -37.96 -4.67
C PHE A 321 -48.15 -37.45 -4.26
#